data_AF-A0A966YNV3-F1
#
_entry.id   AF-A0A966YNV3-F1
#
_cell.length_a   1.000
_cell.length_b   1.000
_cell.length_c   1.000
_cell.angle_alpha   90.00
_cell.angle_beta   90.00
_cell.angle_gamma   90.00
#
_symmetry.space_group_name_H-M   'P 1'
#
loop_
_entity.id
_entity.type
_entity.pdbx_description
1 polymer ?
#
loop_
_entity_poly.entity_id
_entity_poly.type
_entity_poly.pdbx_seq_one_letter_code
_entity_poly.pdbx_strand_id
1 'polypeptide(L)'
;MKTAELSNLLGAPINWQEPYFTKRDAMALITVTRNNTEKSVLISPRGLMQVHSDNYVLAPKERNQKKVSYLRRITAQIIKITSWIILSMLTIASISLITNTTQARVVLTDSMSPHIVPGDVVIAVGTNWKTPKIGDVVIYTGKKFDGTPVASFTHRVIGGD
;
A
#
# COMPACT_ATOMS: atom_id res chain seq x y z
N MET A 1 -39.22 28.74 13.99
CA MET A 1 -37.78 29.00 13.74
C MET A 1 -37.61 30.49 13.48
N LYS A 2 -36.82 31.19 14.31
CA LYS A 2 -36.61 32.64 14.18
C LYS A 2 -35.68 32.91 13.01
N THR A 3 -36.15 33.66 12.02
CA THR A 3 -35.34 34.25 10.95
C THR A 3 -34.36 35.22 11.60
N ALA A 4 -33.07 34.93 11.56
CA ALA A 4 -32.06 35.88 12.03
C ALA A 4 -32.03 37.07 11.06
N GLU A 5 -32.12 38.30 11.58
CA GLU A 5 -31.97 39.49 10.74
C GLU A 5 -30.54 39.57 10.21
N LEU A 6 -30.42 39.59 8.88
CA LEU A 6 -29.17 39.55 8.12
C LEU A 6 -28.27 40.78 8.40
N SER A 7 -28.87 41.88 8.86
CA SER A 7 -28.21 43.12 9.30
C SER A 7 -27.15 42.84 10.39
N ASN A 8 -27.48 41.96 11.34
CA ASN A 8 -26.58 41.60 12.45
C ASN A 8 -25.42 40.70 12.02
N LEU A 9 -25.53 39.97 10.89
CA LEU A 9 -24.48 39.06 10.41
C LEU A 9 -23.44 39.75 9.52
N LEU A 10 -23.80 40.88 8.90
CA LEU A 10 -22.97 41.55 7.88
C LEU A 10 -22.42 42.91 8.36
N GLY A 11 -22.86 43.42 9.51
CA GLY A 11 -22.31 44.63 10.13
C GLY A 11 -22.49 45.90 9.29
N ALA A 12 -23.38 45.87 8.30
CA ALA A 12 -23.67 46.98 7.40
C ALA A 12 -25.19 47.14 7.26
N PRO A 13 -25.72 48.39 7.20
CA PRO A 13 -27.14 48.61 6.96
C PRO A 13 -27.48 48.19 5.53
N ILE A 14 -28.17 47.07 5.39
CA ILE A 14 -28.66 46.58 4.09
C ILE A 14 -30.09 47.06 3.94
N ASN A 15 -30.33 47.97 3.00
CA ASN A 15 -31.68 48.39 2.64
C ASN A 15 -32.18 47.51 1.51
N TRP A 16 -33.24 46.75 1.75
CA TRP A 16 -33.82 45.85 0.76
C TRP A 16 -34.62 46.65 -0.26
N GLN A 17 -34.16 46.67 -1.51
CA GLN A 17 -34.91 47.30 -2.61
C GLN A 17 -35.78 46.25 -3.30
N GLU A 18 -37.09 46.30 -3.05
CA GLU A 18 -38.05 45.48 -3.78
C GLU A 18 -38.24 46.02 -5.21
N PRO A 19 -38.06 45.19 -6.25
CA PRO A 19 -38.35 45.61 -7.61
C PRO A 19 -39.86 45.82 -7.79
N TYR A 20 -40.25 46.92 -8.45
CA TYR A 20 -41.65 47.27 -8.71
C TYR A 20 -42.40 46.21 -9.56
N PHE A 21 -41.66 45.38 -10.31
CA PHE A 21 -42.18 44.21 -11.04
C PHE A 21 -41.29 43.00 -10.79
N THR A 22 -41.79 42.01 -10.04
CA THR A 22 -41.14 40.71 -9.89
C THR A 22 -41.97 39.64 -10.58
N LYS A 23 -41.38 38.88 -11.51
CA LYS A 23 -41.92 37.55 -11.83
C LYS A 23 -41.83 36.75 -10.52
N ARG A 24 -42.94 36.17 -10.07
CA ARG A 24 -43.07 35.48 -8.77
C ARG A 24 -42.06 34.33 -8.55
N ASP A 25 -41.34 33.93 -9.61
CA ASP A 25 -40.41 32.81 -9.63
C ASP A 25 -38.94 33.22 -9.83
N ALA A 26 -38.62 34.52 -9.84
CA ALA A 26 -37.24 34.97 -9.98
C ALA A 26 -36.43 34.66 -8.72
N MET A 27 -35.47 33.74 -8.83
CA MET A 27 -34.52 33.40 -7.78
C MET A 27 -33.10 33.71 -8.24
N ALA A 28 -32.28 34.26 -7.35
CA ALA A 28 -30.86 34.48 -7.60
C ALA A 28 -30.02 33.76 -6.55
N LEU A 29 -29.03 32.98 -6.97
CA LEU A 29 -28.07 32.36 -6.07
C LEU A 29 -26.78 33.17 -6.08
N ILE A 30 -26.37 33.69 -4.93
CA ILE A 30 -25.09 34.38 -4.78
C ILE A 30 -24.16 33.46 -4.00
N THR A 31 -23.01 33.18 -4.58
CA THR A 31 -21.95 32.37 -3.97
C THR A 31 -20.70 33.23 -3.80
N VAL A 32 -20.19 33.29 -2.57
CA VAL A 32 -18.90 33.93 -2.28
C VAL A 32 -17.92 32.85 -1.80
N THR A 33 -16.78 32.76 -2.47
CA THR A 33 -15.71 31.83 -2.12
C THR A 33 -14.47 32.58 -1.64
N ARG A 34 -13.97 32.24 -0.45
CA ARG A 34 -12.72 32.78 0.10
C ARG A 34 -11.92 31.66 0.76
N ASN A 35 -10.63 31.52 0.46
CA ASN A 35 -9.73 30.53 1.05
C ASN A 35 -10.31 29.10 1.10
N ASN A 36 -10.92 28.66 -0.01
CA ASN A 36 -11.55 27.34 -0.12
C ASN A 36 -12.76 27.11 0.82
N THR A 37 -13.27 28.17 1.46
CA THR A 37 -14.57 28.18 2.15
C THR A 37 -15.59 28.86 1.24
N GLU A 38 -16.75 28.24 1.10
CA GLU A 38 -17.84 28.73 0.27
C GLU A 38 -19.05 29.05 1.13
N LYS A 39 -19.64 30.22 0.91
CA LYS A 39 -20.92 30.60 1.50
C LYS A 39 -21.85 31.04 0.38
N SER A 40 -23.02 30.42 0.32
CA SER A 40 -24.03 30.75 -0.68
C SER A 40 -25.33 31.18 -0.02
N VAL A 41 -25.98 32.16 -0.64
CA VAL A 41 -27.27 32.69 -0.21
C VAL A 41 -28.20 32.69 -1.41
N LEU A 42 -29.35 32.05 -1.25
CA LEU A 42 -30.45 32.08 -2.20
C LEU A 42 -31.32 33.29 -1.90
N ILE A 43 -31.50 34.12 -2.92
CA ILE A 43 -32.39 35.26 -2.92
C ILE A 43 -33.69 34.84 -3.59
N SER A 44 -34.79 34.89 -2.84
CA SER A 44 -36.14 34.62 -3.34
C SER A 44 -37.07 35.80 -3.02
N PRO A 45 -38.24 35.91 -3.68
CA PRO A 45 -39.23 36.94 -3.36
C PRO A 45 -39.78 36.83 -1.93
N ARG A 46 -39.58 35.69 -1.26
CA ARG A 46 -40.00 35.42 0.12
C ARG A 46 -38.92 35.71 1.16
N GLY A 47 -37.72 36.11 0.72
CA GLY A 47 -36.58 36.39 1.59
C GLY A 47 -35.30 35.64 1.19
N LEU A 48 -34.32 35.70 2.08
CA LEU A 48 -32.97 35.18 1.91
C LEU A 48 -32.77 33.87 2.68
N MET A 49 -32.13 32.89 2.05
CA MET A 49 -31.84 31.60 2.67
C MET A 49 -30.38 31.21 2.45
N GLN A 50 -29.65 30.91 3.53
CA GLN A 50 -28.31 30.35 3.40
C GLN A 50 -28.40 28.91 2.89
N VAL A 51 -27.72 28.61 1.78
CA VAL A 51 -27.74 27.31 1.13
C VAL A 51 -26.33 26.89 0.72
N HIS A 52 -26.15 25.62 0.39
CA HIS A 52 -24.95 25.16 -0.32
C HIS A 52 -25.21 25.21 -1.83
N SER A 53 -24.26 25.72 -2.60
CA SER A 53 -24.40 25.93 -4.04
C SER A 53 -24.52 24.63 -4.86
N ASP A 54 -23.93 23.55 -4.36
CA ASP A 54 -23.93 22.22 -4.95
C ASP A 54 -25.35 21.65 -5.14
N ASN A 55 -26.28 22.02 -4.27
CA ASN A 55 -27.67 21.60 -4.34
C ASN A 55 -28.49 22.33 -5.42
N TYR A 56 -28.01 23.46 -5.93
CA TYR A 56 -28.75 24.34 -6.84
C TYR A 56 -28.07 24.53 -8.19
N VAL A 57 -26.79 24.15 -8.33
CA VAL A 57 -26.03 24.28 -9.57
C VAL A 57 -25.52 22.91 -10.00
N LEU A 58 -25.96 22.46 -11.17
CA LEU A 58 -25.41 21.28 -11.82
C LEU A 58 -24.01 21.61 -12.36
N ALA A 59 -22.99 21.41 -11.54
CA ALA A 59 -21.61 21.55 -12.00
C ALA A 59 -21.26 20.42 -13.00
N PRO A 60 -20.58 20.72 -14.12
CA PRO A 60 -20.08 19.70 -15.02
C PRO A 60 -19.24 18.67 -14.25
N LYS A 61 -19.40 17.38 -14.58
CA LYS A 61 -18.69 16.29 -13.89
C LYS A 61 -17.17 16.47 -13.92
N GLU A 62 -16.63 17.16 -14.92
CA GLU A 62 -15.21 17.51 -15.07
C GLU A 62 -14.69 18.45 -13.97
N ARG A 63 -15.54 19.28 -13.37
CA ARG A 63 -15.17 20.16 -12.24
C ARG A 63 -15.07 19.40 -10.91
N ASN A 64 -15.73 18.25 -10.81
CA ASN A 64 -15.54 17.32 -9.71
C ASN A 64 -14.24 16.55 -9.94
N GLN A 65 -13.10 17.25 -9.80
CA GLN A 65 -11.85 16.58 -9.50
C GLN A 65 -12.09 15.81 -8.20
N LYS A 66 -12.33 14.50 -8.31
CA LYS A 66 -12.41 13.60 -7.15
C LYS A 66 -11.16 13.90 -6.33
N LYS A 67 -11.32 14.61 -5.21
CA LYS A 67 -10.28 14.75 -4.21
C LYS A 67 -10.03 13.33 -3.72
N VAL A 68 -9.10 12.63 -4.39
CA VAL A 68 -8.68 11.29 -3.99
C VAL A 68 -8.30 11.46 -2.53
N SER A 69 -9.09 10.85 -1.64
CA SER A 69 -8.95 11.02 -0.20
C SER A 69 -7.47 10.92 0.13
N TYR A 70 -6.98 11.87 0.92
CA TYR A 70 -5.58 11.91 1.36
C TYR A 70 -5.13 10.54 1.88
N LEU A 71 -6.03 9.84 2.58
CA LEU A 71 -5.85 8.47 3.04
C LEU A 71 -5.64 7.47 1.89
N ARG A 72 -6.41 7.56 0.79
CA ARG A 72 -6.24 6.68 -0.38
C ARG A 72 -4.88 6.87 -1.06
N ARG A 73 -4.33 8.08 -1.06
CA ARG A 73 -3.00 8.35 -1.61
C ARG A 73 -1.91 7.72 -0.73
N ILE A 74 -2.04 7.87 0.59
CA ILE A 74 -1.12 7.25 1.55
C ILE A 74 -1.17 5.73 1.47
N THR A 75 -2.37 5.14 1.47
CA THR A 75 -2.51 3.67 1.41
C THR A 75 -1.92 3.11 0.12
N ALA A 76 -2.11 3.80 -1.01
CA ALA A 76 -1.52 3.38 -2.28
C ALA A 76 0.02 3.46 -2.27
N GLN A 77 0.61 4.45 -1.59
CA GLN A 77 2.06 4.55 -1.45
C GLN A 77 2.62 3.44 -0.55
N ILE A 78 1.96 3.17 0.59
CA ILE A 78 2.36 2.09 1.49
C ILE A 78 2.32 0.75 0.77
N ILE A 79 1.23 0.44 0.07
CA ILE A 79 1.08 -0.81 -0.69
C ILE A 79 2.19 -0.96 -1.74
N LYS A 80 2.52 0.12 -2.47
CA LYS A 80 3.63 0.09 -3.42
C LYS A 80 4.93 -0.26 -2.72
N ILE A 81 5.28 0.46 -1.66
CA ILE A 81 6.53 0.24 -0.93
C ILE A 81 6.61 -1.19 -0.40
N THR A 82 5.54 -1.71 0.20
CA THR A 82 5.50 -3.10 0.69
C THR A 82 5.68 -4.11 -0.43
N SER A 83 5.07 -3.88 -1.60
CA SER A 83 5.24 -4.78 -2.75
C SER A 83 6.69 -4.79 -3.26
N TRP A 84 7.36 -3.64 -3.30
CA TRP A 84 8.78 -3.55 -3.69
C TRP A 84 9.70 -4.27 -2.70
N ILE A 85 9.43 -4.15 -1.39
CA ILE A 85 10.20 -4.86 -0.34
C ILE A 85 10.04 -6.37 -0.50
N ILE A 86 8.81 -6.87 -0.63
CA ILE A 86 8.54 -8.30 -0.80
C ILE A 86 9.20 -8.82 -2.07
N LEU A 87 9.10 -8.08 -3.18
CA LEU A 87 9.75 -8.45 -4.44
C LEU A 87 11.27 -8.55 -4.27
N SER A 88 11.90 -7.56 -3.62
CA SER A 88 13.34 -7.57 -3.36
C SER A 88 13.77 -8.75 -2.48
N MET A 89 12.98 -9.11 -1.48
CA MET A 89 13.27 -10.25 -0.62
C MET A 89 13.16 -11.57 -1.40
N LEU A 90 12.15 -11.70 -2.25
CA LEU A 90 11.94 -12.89 -3.07
C LEU A 90 13.01 -13.06 -4.14
N THR A 91 13.47 -11.96 -4.75
CA THR A 91 14.55 -12.03 -5.75
C THR A 91 15.87 -12.46 -5.13
N ILE A 92 16.23 -11.95 -3.95
CA ILE A 92 17.42 -12.39 -3.21
C ILE A 92 17.32 -13.88 -2.85
N ALA A 93 16.18 -14.33 -2.32
CA ALA A 93 15.95 -15.73 -2.00
C ALA A 93 16.06 -16.64 -3.24
N SER A 94 15.50 -16.19 -4.38
CA SER A 94 15.56 -16.93 -5.65
C SER A 94 17.00 -17.08 -6.16
N ILE A 95 17.80 -16.01 -6.11
CA ILE A 95 19.22 -16.06 -6.49
C ILE A 95 19.98 -17.01 -5.57
N SER A 96 19.70 -16.99 -4.27
CA SER A 96 20.35 -17.89 -3.30
C SER A 96 20.04 -19.37 -3.59
N LEU A 97 18.82 -19.69 -4.01
CA LEU A 97 18.43 -21.06 -4.39
C LEU A 97 19.13 -21.51 -5.67
N ILE A 98 19.18 -20.66 -6.71
CA ILE A 98 19.83 -20.99 -8.00
C ILE A 98 21.34 -21.21 -7.83
N THR A 99 21.98 -20.39 -7.01
CA THR A 99 23.43 -20.44 -6.80
C THR A 99 23.86 -21.57 -5.85
N ASN A 100 22.92 -22.34 -5.29
CA ASN A 100 23.19 -23.42 -4.32
C ASN A 100 24.13 -22.98 -3.18
N THR A 101 24.07 -21.70 -2.79
CA THR A 101 24.90 -21.15 -1.70
C THR A 101 24.57 -21.80 -0.38
N THR A 102 23.29 -22.10 -0.16
CA THR A 102 22.78 -22.77 1.04
C THR A 102 21.79 -23.85 0.61
N GLN A 103 21.92 -25.03 1.21
CA GLN A 103 21.01 -26.16 0.97
C GLN A 103 20.40 -26.57 2.30
N ALA A 104 19.06 -26.62 2.33
CA ALA A 104 18.30 -27.19 3.44
C ALA A 104 17.73 -28.53 3.01
N ARG A 105 18.04 -29.61 3.72
CA ARG A 105 17.54 -30.95 3.42
C ARG A 105 17.06 -31.66 4.68
N VAL A 106 15.99 -32.42 4.53
CA VAL A 106 15.50 -33.33 5.56
C VAL A 106 16.24 -34.65 5.42
N VAL A 107 16.75 -35.16 6.54
CA VAL A 107 17.47 -36.43 6.58
C VAL A 107 16.44 -37.55 6.57
N LEU A 108 16.57 -38.49 5.63
CA LEU A 108 15.63 -39.60 5.45
C LEU A 108 16.17 -40.94 5.93
N THR A 109 17.48 -41.03 6.17
CA THR A 109 18.17 -42.27 6.54
C THR A 109 19.10 -42.01 7.72
N ASP A 110 19.25 -43.03 8.57
CA ASP A 110 20.15 -42.94 9.72
C ASP A 110 21.61 -42.78 9.27
N SER A 111 22.44 -42.17 10.11
CA SER A 111 23.83 -41.85 9.81
C SER A 111 24.77 -42.57 10.78
N MET A 112 25.89 -43.10 10.28
CA MET A 112 26.97 -43.58 11.16
C MET A 112 27.67 -42.38 11.80
N SER A 113 27.94 -42.51 13.11
CA SER A 113 28.52 -41.50 14.01
C SER A 113 29.38 -40.41 13.33
N PRO A 114 29.14 -39.12 13.61
CA PRO A 114 28.19 -38.57 14.58
C PRO A 114 26.75 -38.52 14.04
N HIS A 115 25.80 -38.94 14.89
CA HIS A 115 24.40 -39.18 14.54
C HIS A 115 23.71 -37.93 13.97
N ILE A 116 23.18 -38.08 12.76
CA ILE A 116 22.15 -37.22 12.18
C ILE A 116 20.91 -38.11 12.09
N VAL A 117 19.81 -37.71 12.73
CA VAL A 117 18.64 -38.58 12.89
C VAL A 117 17.68 -38.35 11.72
N PRO A 118 17.00 -39.41 11.22
CA PRO A 118 15.90 -39.22 10.27
C PRO A 118 14.85 -38.25 10.81
N GLY A 119 14.48 -37.25 10.00
CA GLY A 119 13.60 -36.15 10.39
C GLY A 119 14.32 -34.85 10.74
N ASP A 120 15.65 -34.87 10.95
CA ASP A 120 16.42 -33.65 11.18
C ASP A 120 16.49 -32.79 9.90
N VAL A 121 16.39 -31.47 10.08
CA VAL A 121 16.62 -30.49 9.02
C VAL A 121 18.07 -30.03 9.10
N VAL A 122 18.85 -30.35 8.07
CA VAL A 122 20.24 -29.92 7.95
C VAL A 122 20.32 -28.73 7.01
N ILE A 123 20.95 -27.65 7.48
CA ILE A 123 21.25 -26.47 6.68
C ILE A 123 22.77 -26.42 6.51
N ALA A 124 23.24 -26.57 5.28
CA ALA A 124 24.66 -26.51 4.95
C ALA A 124 24.94 -25.44 3.89
N VAL A 125 26.09 -24.79 4.02
CA VAL A 125 26.62 -23.88 2.99
C VAL A 125 27.27 -24.73 1.90
N GLY A 126 27.07 -24.37 0.65
CA GLY A 126 27.69 -25.05 -0.49
C GLY A 126 29.22 -25.01 -0.38
N THR A 127 29.87 -26.14 -0.66
CA THR A 127 31.33 -26.29 -0.56
C THR A 127 32.11 -25.36 -1.49
N ASN A 128 31.47 -24.79 -2.51
CA ASN A 128 32.05 -23.78 -3.39
C ASN A 128 32.29 -22.43 -2.68
N TRP A 129 31.62 -22.17 -1.57
CA TRP A 129 31.64 -20.89 -0.86
C TRP A 129 32.43 -20.94 0.45
N LYS A 130 32.46 -22.10 1.10
CA LYS A 130 33.21 -22.33 2.34
C LYS A 130 33.91 -23.68 2.25
N THR A 131 35.23 -23.67 2.38
CA THR A 131 35.99 -24.90 2.56
C THR A 131 35.54 -25.59 3.84
N PRO A 132 35.08 -26.84 3.77
CA PRO A 132 34.56 -27.54 4.93
C PRO A 132 35.69 -27.87 5.91
N LYS A 133 35.40 -27.73 7.21
CA LYS A 133 36.33 -28.07 8.28
C LYS A 133 35.88 -29.32 9.03
N ILE A 134 36.78 -29.94 9.77
CA ILE A 134 36.45 -31.04 10.68
C ILE A 134 35.32 -30.58 11.61
N GLY A 135 34.25 -31.37 11.68
CA GLY A 135 33.04 -31.07 12.44
C GLY A 135 31.92 -30.41 11.64
N ASP A 136 32.19 -29.83 10.47
CA ASP A 136 31.15 -29.26 9.60
C ASP A 136 30.29 -30.38 8.97
N VAL A 137 29.00 -30.08 8.79
CA VAL A 137 28.08 -30.94 8.02
C VAL A 137 28.03 -30.44 6.59
N VAL A 138 28.29 -31.34 5.65
CA VAL A 138 28.32 -31.03 4.22
C VAL A 138 27.31 -31.88 3.47
N ILE A 139 26.77 -31.29 2.40
CA ILE A 139 25.83 -31.96 1.50
C ILE A 139 26.52 -32.09 0.15
N TYR A 140 26.78 -33.32 -0.27
CA TYR A 140 27.34 -33.63 -1.58
C TYR A 140 26.25 -34.23 -2.49
N THR A 141 26.29 -33.92 -3.78
CA THR A 141 25.42 -34.57 -4.77
C THR A 141 26.25 -35.52 -5.61
N GLY A 142 26.01 -36.82 -5.43
CA GLY A 142 26.59 -37.87 -6.25
C GLY A 142 26.14 -37.71 -7.69
N LYS A 143 27.09 -37.75 -8.61
CA LYS A 143 26.86 -37.72 -10.05
C LYS A 143 27.29 -39.05 -10.66
N LYS A 144 26.61 -39.52 -11.71
CA LYS A 144 27.11 -40.65 -12.50
C LYS A 144 28.34 -40.21 -13.31
N PHE A 145 29.00 -41.15 -13.97
CA PHE A 145 30.14 -40.87 -14.85
C PHE A 145 29.80 -39.91 -16.00
N ASP A 146 28.53 -39.83 -16.41
CA ASP A 146 28.02 -38.89 -17.42
C ASP A 146 27.74 -37.48 -16.84
N GLY A 147 27.93 -37.26 -15.54
CA GLY A 147 27.68 -36.00 -14.84
C GLY A 147 26.22 -35.79 -14.36
N THR A 148 25.30 -36.71 -14.64
CA THR A 148 23.91 -36.61 -14.19
C THR A 148 23.80 -36.80 -12.66
N PRO A 149 23.05 -35.93 -11.94
CA PRO A 149 22.88 -36.06 -10.49
C PRO A 149 22.02 -37.29 -10.16
N VAL A 150 22.45 -38.08 -9.17
CA VAL A 150 21.79 -39.34 -8.75
C VAL A 150 21.09 -39.18 -7.41
N ALA A 151 21.83 -38.73 -6.40
CA ALA A 151 21.35 -38.59 -5.04
C ALA A 151 22.24 -37.61 -4.30
N SER A 152 21.69 -37.02 -3.25
CA SER A 152 22.48 -36.16 -2.36
C SER A 152 22.64 -36.83 -1.01
N PHE A 153 23.86 -36.74 -0.50
CA PHE A 153 24.29 -37.39 0.72
C PHE A 153 24.78 -36.32 1.69
N THR A 154 24.32 -36.42 2.92
CA THR A 154 24.71 -35.54 4.01
C THR A 154 25.66 -36.31 4.92
N HIS A 155 26.83 -35.75 5.21
CA HIS A 155 27.78 -36.33 6.15
C HIS A 155 28.46 -35.26 6.98
N ARG A 156 28.97 -35.65 8.15
CA ARG A 156 29.88 -34.79 8.92
C ARG A 156 31.32 -35.09 8.52
N VAL A 157 32.12 -34.04 8.36
CA VAL A 157 33.55 -34.16 8.11
C VAL A 157 34.24 -34.63 9.40
N ILE A 158 34.81 -35.83 9.37
CA ILE A 158 35.50 -36.46 10.51
C ILE A 158 37.04 -36.49 10.35
N GLY A 159 37.56 -36.12 9.18
CA GLY A 159 38.99 -36.07 8.89
C GLY A 159 39.26 -35.63 7.45
N GLY A 160 40.46 -35.13 7.20
CA GLY A 160 40.91 -34.54 5.94
C GLY A 160 41.64 -33.22 6.20
N ASP A 161 42.81 -33.05 5.59
CA ASP A 161 43.62 -31.83 5.60
C ASP A 161 43.18 -30.85 4.50
#